data_AF-A0A2G1WZ08-F1
#
_entry.id   AF-A0A2G1WZ08-F1
#
_cell.length_a   1.000
_cell.length_b   1.000
_cell.length_c   1.000
_cell.angle_alpha   90.00
_cell.angle_beta   90.00
_cell.angle_gamma   90.00
#
_symmetry.space_group_name_H-M   'P 1'
#
loop_
_entity.id
_entity.type
_entity.pdbx_description
1 polymer ?
#
loop_
_entity_poly.entity_id
_entity_poly.type
_entity_poly.pdbx_seq_one_letter_code
_entity_poly.pdbx_strand_id
1 'polypeptide(L)' 'MGERIHVEGTEVPVESGTTVQQLKERLGRDDGELATYEENGEVKVLGDRDIVADAVPEETNIILTDINT' A
#
# COMPACT_ATOMS: atom_id res chain seq x y z
N MET A 1 11.51 -5.83 -13.75
CA MET A 1 12.17 -5.00 -12.72
C MET A 1 11.09 -4.75 -11.69
N GLY A 2 11.30 -5.12 -10.42
CA GLY A 2 10.28 -4.92 -9.39
C GLY A 2 10.24 -3.47 -8.93
N GLU A 3 9.05 -2.95 -8.67
CA GLU A 3 8.84 -1.63 -8.10
C GLU A 3 9.08 -1.68 -6.59
N ARG A 4 9.56 -0.57 -6.03
CA ARG A 4 9.84 -0.44 -4.60
C ARG A 4 8.95 0.63 -4.05
N ILE A 5 8.14 0.25 -3.08
CA ILE A 5 7.23 1.16 -2.39
C ILE A 5 7.62 1.23 -0.91
N HIS A 6 7.29 2.34 -0.26
CA HIS A 6 7.51 2.51 1.16
C HIS A 6 6.20 2.21 1.89
N VAL A 7 6.24 1.32 2.88
CA VAL A 7 5.11 1.02 3.77
C VAL A 7 5.54 1.35 5.18
N GLU A 8 4.92 2.34 5.80
CA GLU A 8 5.25 2.80 7.16
C GLU A 8 6.77 3.07 7.34
N GLY A 9 7.43 3.59 6.30
CA GLY A 9 8.88 3.85 6.30
C GLY A 9 9.77 2.63 6.00
N THR A 10 9.18 1.48 5.68
CA THR A 10 9.91 0.27 5.26
C THR A 10 9.83 0.11 3.75
N GLU A 11 10.96 -0.01 3.07
CA GLU A 11 11.00 -0.33 1.64
C GLU A 11 10.60 -1.79 1.39
N VAL A 12 9.50 -1.99 0.67
CA VAL A 12 8.99 -3.31 0.30
C VAL A 12 9.09 -3.49 -1.21
N PRO A 13 9.79 -4.53 -1.69
CA PRO A 13 9.80 -4.86 -3.11
C PRO A 13 8.46 -5.50 -3.50
N VAL A 14 7.76 -4.88 -4.45
CA VAL A 14 6.50 -5.37 -5.01
C VAL A 14 6.67 -5.68 -6.49
N GLU A 15 5.91 -6.67 -6.98
CA GLU A 15 5.84 -6.93 -8.40
C GLU A 15 4.79 -6.01 -9.02
N SER A 16 4.94 -5.63 -10.29
CA SER A 16 4.02 -4.71 -10.98
C SER A 16 2.57 -5.23 -11.11
N GLY A 17 2.30 -6.46 -10.68
CA GLY A 17 0.96 -7.05 -10.58
C GLY A 17 0.49 -7.33 -9.15
N THR A 18 1.26 -6.91 -8.13
CA THR A 18 0.91 -7.13 -6.72
C THR A 18 -0.24 -6.21 -6.33
N THR A 19 -1.32 -6.81 -5.85
CA THR A 19 -2.48 -6.06 -5.33
C THR A 19 -2.22 -5.59 -3.90
N VAL A 20 -2.98 -4.59 -3.47
CA VAL A 20 -2.95 -4.08 -2.09
C VAL A 20 -3.25 -5.18 -1.09
N GLN A 21 -4.21 -6.06 -1.39
CA GLN A 21 -4.50 -7.23 -0.55
C GLN A 21 -3.27 -8.13 -0.38
N GLN A 22 -2.62 -8.51 -1.49
CA GLN A 22 -1.44 -9.37 -1.45
C GLN A 22 -0.28 -8.73 -0.68
N LEU A 23 -0.13 -7.40 -0.77
CA LEU A 23 0.83 -6.65 0.02
C LEU A 23 0.51 -6.76 1.52
N LYS A 24 -0.75 -6.56 1.92
CA LYS A 24 -1.19 -6.70 3.32
C LYS A 24 -0.95 -8.11 3.85
N GLU A 25 -1.39 -9.12 3.12
CA GLU A 25 -1.17 -10.54 3.46
C GLU A 25 0.32 -10.83 3.66
N ARG A 26 1.18 -10.30 2.78
CA ARG A 26 2.64 -10.48 2.85
C ARG A 26 3.26 -9.78 4.05
N LEU A 27 2.68 -8.69 4.51
CA LEU A 27 3.07 -7.96 5.72
C LEU A 27 2.43 -8.53 6.99
N GLY A 28 1.57 -9.55 6.88
CA GLY A 28 0.83 -10.13 8.00
C GLY A 28 -0.23 -9.18 8.58
N ARG A 29 -0.77 -8.31 7.72
CA ARG A 29 -1.78 -7.30 8.02
C ARG A 29 -3.17 -7.84 7.76
N ASP A 30 -4.15 -7.32 8.48
CA ASP A 30 -5.53 -7.81 8.39
C ASP A 30 -6.17 -7.37 7.07
N ASP A 31 -7.00 -8.24 6.47
CA ASP A 31 -7.76 -7.89 5.27
C ASP A 31 -8.72 -6.70 5.51
N GLY A 32 -9.10 -6.44 6.77
CA GLY A 32 -9.90 -5.29 7.16
C GLY A 32 -9.14 -3.97 7.25
N GLU A 33 -7.80 -3.97 7.29
CA GLU A 33 -7.01 -2.73 7.34
C GLU A 33 -7.13 -1.99 6.00
N LEU A 34 -7.26 -0.66 6.02
CA LEU A 34 -7.23 0.15 4.80
C LEU A 34 -5.80 0.58 4.48
N ALA A 35 -5.41 0.48 3.21
CA ALA A 35 -4.17 1.08 2.75
C ALA A 35 -4.45 2.50 2.25
N THR A 36 -3.68 3.45 2.75
CA THR A 36 -3.82 4.85 2.38
C THR A 36 -2.45 5.43 2.07
N TYR A 37 -2.39 6.49 1.29
CA TYR A 37 -1.16 7.26 1.10
C TYR A 37 -1.50 8.74 1.04
N GLU A 38 -0.52 9.58 1.40
CA GLU A 38 -0.66 11.02 1.28
C GLU A 38 0.02 11.50 -0.01
N GLU A 39 -0.72 12.23 -0.83
CA GLU A 39 -0.20 12.89 -2.02
C GLU A 39 -0.64 14.36 -2.01
N ASN A 40 0.32 15.28 -2.04
CA ASN A 40 0.06 16.73 -2.00
C ASN A 40 -0.82 17.18 -0.81
N GLY A 41 -0.73 16.49 0.34
CA GLY A 41 -1.54 16.78 1.53
C GLY A 41 -2.97 16.22 1.48
N GLU A 42 -3.30 15.40 0.48
CA GLU A 42 -4.55 14.67 0.39
C GLU A 42 -4.33 13.18 0.68
N VAL A 43 -5.10 12.63 1.62
CA VAL A 43 -5.07 11.20 1.92
C VAL A 43 -5.95 10.46 0.92
N LYS A 44 -5.34 9.60 0.12
CA LYS A 44 -6.01 8.72 -0.82
C LYS A 44 -6.11 7.31 -0.27
N VAL A 45 -7.28 6.70 -0.45
CA VAL A 45 -7.56 5.32 -0.02
C VAL A 45 -7.38 4.38 -1.21
N LEU A 46 -6.67 3.28 -0.98
CA LEU A 46 -6.43 2.23 -1.94
C LEU A 46 -7.40 1.07 -1.71
N GLY A 47 -8.02 0.59 -2.77
CA GLY A 47 -8.83 -0.63 -2.72
C GLY A 47 -7.96 -1.87 -2.71
N ASP A 48 -8.46 -2.95 -2.10
CA ASP A 48 -7.74 -4.24 -2.00
C ASP A 48 -7.37 -4.86 -3.36
N ARG A 49 -8.18 -4.56 -4.38
CA ARG A 49 -8.01 -5.03 -5.75
C ARG A 49 -7.11 -4.12 -6.59
N ASP A 50 -6.74 -2.96 -6.07
CA ASP A 50 -5.87 -2.03 -6.78
C ASP A 50 -4.45 -2.57 -6.79
N ILE A 51 -3.76 -2.30 -7.90
CA ILE A 51 -2.35 -2.64 -8.05
C ILE A 51 -1.55 -1.57 -7.33
N VAL A 52 -0.76 -1.98 -6.35
CA VAL A 52 0.02 -1.07 -5.49
C VAL A 52 0.96 -0.19 -6.31
N ALA A 53 1.67 -0.83 -7.24
CA ALA A 53 2.61 -0.22 -8.17
C ALA A 53 1.96 0.82 -9.10
N ASP A 54 0.70 0.61 -9.50
CA ASP A 54 -0.02 1.52 -10.40
C ASP A 54 -0.71 2.65 -9.64
N ALA A 55 -1.21 2.35 -8.44
CA ALA A 55 -2.03 3.25 -7.64
C ALA A 55 -1.22 4.22 -6.77
N VAL A 56 0.02 3.86 -6.43
CA VAL A 56 0.90 4.64 -5.55
C VAL A 56 2.15 5.06 -6.31
N PRO A 57 2.48 6.36 -6.37
CA PRO A 57 3.70 6.83 -7.02
C PRO A 57 4.95 6.28 -6.32
N GLU A 58 6.02 6.09 -7.09
CA GLU A 58 7.35 5.80 -6.53
C GLU A 58 7.72 6.84 -5.46
N GLU A 59 8.47 6.41 -4.43
CA GLU A 59 8.88 7.24 -3.28
C GLU A 59 7.75 7.70 -2.34
N THR A 60 6.50 7.29 -2.57
CA THR A 60 5.39 7.59 -1.66
C THR A 60 5.30 6.58 -0.53
N ASN A 61 4.92 7.06 0.66
CA ASN A 61 4.75 6.23 1.84
C ASN A 61 3.29 5.82 2.03
N ILE A 62 3.05 4.51 2.05
CA ILE A 62 1.76 3.89 2.34
C ILE A 62 1.63 3.74 3.84
N ILE A 63 0.44 4.08 4.34
CA ILE A 63 0.02 3.96 5.73
C ILE A 63 -1.12 2.95 5.76
N LEU A 64 -0.93 1.87 6.50
CA LEU A 64 -1.98 0.89 6.78
C LEU A 64 -2.71 1.34 8.04
N THR A 65 -4.01 1.57 7.91
CA THR A 65 -4.86 2.03 9.02
C THR A 65 -5.89 0.96 9.32
N ASP A 66 -5.86 0.44 10.55
CA ASP A 66 -6.96 -0.39 11.06
C ASP A 66 -8.19 0.48 11.31
N ILE A 67 -9.32 0.07 10.74
CA ILE A 67 -10.59 0.77 10.86
C ILE A 67 -11.51 0.16 11.94
N ASN A 68 -11.03 -0.85 12.69
CA ASN A 68 -11.81 -1.60 13.68
C ASN A 68 -11.59 -1.14 15.14
N THR A 69 -10.92 -0.01 15.37
CA THR A 69 -10.70 0.61 16.70
C THR A 69 -11.71 1.71 16.98
#